data_AF-A0A938BI25-F1
#
_entry.id   AF-A0A938BI25-F1
#
_cell.length_a   1.000
_cell.length_b   1.000
_cell.length_c   1.000
_cell.angle_alpha   90.00
_cell.angle_beta   90.00
_cell.angle_gamma   90.00
#
_symmetry.space_group_name_H-M   'P 1'
#
loop_
_entity.id
_entity.type
_entity.pdbx_description
1 polymer ?
#
loop_
_entity_poly.entity_id
_entity_poly.type
_entity_poly.pdbx_seq_one_letter_code
_entity_poly.pdbx_strand_id
1 'polypeptide(L)'
;MSEQISAILKSKLDGLSTYGFAITDPEVRLNALKEELQFYVLDFIYHHPEYSKWIMYGGSALRICYDLDRMSVDLDFEVHHTLSDGFLNQLKKEVEEHFSKVYSIDSGFLRITITNNRGLTLKFRVGSLIEGYASEWVHVKVDLNTFVPSSRVVTERIPQNHGQLSFVIRTYNLSALMASKVAAIFLRGTRGVGAATYEEKGRDIYDLLWYMSKKIIPDLDYLQAKEVEEAKDYRTLFTKLAVKMNNVSDENLKNDLSPLFLDARYVTHWLTNWRDTFCRLRDAYKIRTVSKFDTVRVFEDFRTDVFSFIFEYSTKEGDHVRIICNLSEHWFLFKDIEVSFTINNTVSDHIEFSANGMRSHPTSEKKKKEYASLFYEKIEGYLKKVNYELVGDTLTTKLIRVTANNLNQKEQMVLRKEDLINCEFEDLLK
;
A
#
# COMPACT_ATOMS: atom_id res chain seq x y z
N MET A 1 -20.21 -18.35 -23.91
CA MET A 1 -19.28 -17.66 -22.99
C MET A 1 -19.44 -18.11 -21.53
N SER A 2 -20.64 -18.41 -21.02
CA SER A 2 -20.80 -19.12 -19.72
C SER A 2 -20.02 -20.45 -19.69
N GLU A 3 -20.05 -21.21 -20.80
CA GLU A 3 -19.20 -22.41 -20.99
C GLU A 3 -17.70 -22.09 -21.00
N GLN A 4 -17.30 -20.91 -21.50
CA GLN A 4 -15.89 -20.49 -21.52
C GLN A 4 -15.41 -20.10 -20.12
N ILE A 5 -16.18 -19.32 -19.35
CA ILE A 5 -15.86 -19.05 -17.93
C ILE A 5 -15.80 -20.37 -17.16
N SER A 6 -16.77 -21.27 -17.36
CA SER A 6 -16.75 -22.58 -16.71
C SER A 6 -15.53 -23.42 -17.10
N ALA A 7 -15.11 -23.37 -18.36
CA ALA A 7 -13.90 -24.05 -18.84
C ALA A 7 -12.62 -23.46 -18.23
N ILE A 8 -12.53 -22.12 -18.11
CA ILE A 8 -11.40 -21.43 -17.46
C ILE A 8 -11.34 -21.82 -15.98
N LEU A 9 -12.47 -21.77 -15.27
CA LEU A 9 -12.58 -22.15 -13.86
C LEU A 9 -12.21 -23.63 -13.65
N LYS A 10 -12.67 -24.52 -14.54
CA LYS A 10 -12.29 -25.93 -14.50
C LYS A 10 -10.79 -26.12 -14.72
N SER A 11 -10.23 -25.48 -15.74
CA SER A 11 -8.78 -25.52 -16.01
C SER A 11 -7.96 -24.98 -14.85
N LYS A 12 -8.44 -23.95 -14.15
CA LYS A 12 -7.82 -23.40 -12.94
C LYS A 12 -7.75 -24.47 -11.85
N LEU A 13 -8.87 -25.16 -11.57
CA LEU A 13 -8.93 -26.22 -10.57
C LEU A 13 -8.08 -27.44 -10.95
N ASP A 14 -8.11 -27.85 -12.21
CA ASP A 14 -7.29 -28.97 -12.70
C ASP A 14 -5.80 -28.64 -12.52
N GLY A 15 -5.41 -27.39 -12.78
CA GLY A 15 -4.05 -26.87 -12.59
C GLY A 15 -3.57 -26.83 -11.14
N LEU A 16 -4.46 -26.81 -10.14
CA LEU A 16 -4.10 -26.87 -8.72
C LEU A 16 -3.41 -28.20 -8.34
N SER A 17 -3.60 -29.24 -9.15
CA SER A 17 -3.02 -30.57 -8.92
C SER A 17 -1.54 -30.68 -9.35
N THR A 18 -0.99 -29.64 -9.99
CA THR A 18 0.30 -29.70 -10.70
C THR A 18 1.54 -29.54 -9.78
N TYR A 19 1.35 -29.41 -8.46
CA TYR A 19 2.45 -29.23 -7.48
C TYR A 19 2.74 -30.48 -6.62
N GLY A 20 2.36 -31.67 -7.09
CA GLY A 20 2.67 -32.95 -6.41
C GLY A 20 1.79 -33.28 -5.20
N PHE A 21 0.77 -32.47 -4.93
CA PHE A 21 -0.28 -32.72 -3.94
C PHE A 21 -1.64 -32.44 -4.56
N ALA A 22 -2.58 -33.39 -4.47
CA ALA A 22 -3.95 -33.16 -4.89
C ALA A 22 -4.64 -32.25 -3.85
N ILE A 23 -5.01 -31.03 -4.26
CA ILE A 23 -5.77 -30.12 -3.41
C ILE A 23 -7.23 -30.54 -3.46
N THR A 24 -7.62 -31.35 -2.48
CA THR A 24 -8.98 -31.92 -2.37
C THR A 24 -9.88 -31.12 -1.44
N ASP A 25 -9.34 -30.18 -0.65
CA ASP A 25 -10.14 -29.36 0.26
C ASP A 25 -11.14 -28.49 -0.53
N PRO A 26 -12.46 -28.69 -0.35
CA PRO A 26 -13.47 -27.92 -1.07
C PRO A 26 -13.40 -26.41 -0.79
N GLU A 27 -12.98 -25.98 0.41
CA GLU A 27 -12.86 -24.55 0.76
C GLU A 27 -11.69 -23.87 0.04
N VAL A 28 -10.55 -24.56 -0.07
CA VAL A 28 -9.38 -24.05 -0.81
C VAL A 28 -9.72 -23.91 -2.30
N ARG A 29 -10.37 -24.93 -2.88
CA ARG A 29 -10.85 -24.91 -4.27
C ARG A 29 -11.88 -23.81 -4.51
N LEU A 30 -12.81 -23.61 -3.56
CA LEU A 30 -13.78 -22.53 -3.58
C LEU A 30 -13.09 -21.16 -3.64
N ASN A 31 -12.07 -20.94 -2.80
CA ASN A 31 -11.35 -19.68 -2.76
C ASN A 31 -10.55 -19.44 -4.05
N ALA A 32 -9.97 -20.48 -4.64
CA ALA A 32 -9.31 -20.39 -5.95
C ALA A 32 -10.29 -19.98 -7.07
N LEU A 33 -11.54 -20.50 -7.07
CA LEU A 33 -12.56 -20.05 -8.03
C LEU A 33 -12.96 -18.59 -7.80
N LYS A 34 -13.06 -18.15 -6.53
CA LYS A 34 -13.39 -16.75 -6.23
C LYS A 34 -12.32 -15.79 -6.76
N GLU A 35 -11.03 -16.09 -6.56
CA GLU A 35 -9.94 -15.25 -7.10
C GLU A 35 -10.06 -15.10 -8.62
N GLU A 36 -10.37 -16.18 -9.34
CA GLU A 36 -10.55 -16.14 -10.79
C GLU A 36 -11.79 -15.31 -11.20
N LEU A 37 -12.90 -15.47 -10.49
CA LEU A 37 -14.15 -14.74 -10.75
C LEU A 37 -14.03 -13.23 -10.47
N GLN A 38 -13.18 -12.82 -9.54
CA GLN A 38 -12.96 -11.41 -9.20
C GLN A 38 -12.48 -10.58 -10.40
N PHE A 39 -11.68 -11.16 -11.31
CA PHE A 39 -11.17 -10.43 -12.48
C PHE A 39 -12.29 -9.96 -13.42
N TYR A 40 -13.36 -10.74 -13.58
CA TYR A 40 -14.53 -10.34 -14.38
C TYR A 40 -15.31 -9.19 -13.72
N VAL A 41 -15.33 -9.14 -12.38
CA VAL A 41 -15.96 -8.04 -11.64
C VAL A 41 -15.11 -6.77 -11.73
N LEU A 42 -13.78 -6.92 -11.62
CA LEU A 42 -12.83 -5.81 -11.76
C LEU A 42 -12.82 -5.25 -13.18
N ASP A 43 -12.95 -6.11 -14.19
CA ASP A 43 -13.09 -5.69 -15.59
C ASP A 43 -14.30 -4.77 -15.77
N PHE A 44 -15.46 -5.12 -15.21
CA PHE A 44 -16.62 -4.22 -15.19
C PHE A 44 -16.33 -2.90 -14.48
N ILE A 45 -15.83 -2.96 -13.22
CA ILE A 45 -15.65 -1.77 -12.38
C ILE A 45 -14.68 -0.78 -13.03
N TYR A 46 -13.53 -1.25 -13.52
CA TYR A 46 -12.46 -0.39 -14.02
C TYR A 46 -12.63 0.06 -15.47
N HIS A 47 -13.58 -0.51 -16.22
CA HIS A 47 -14.05 0.04 -17.50
C HIS A 47 -15.26 0.98 -17.35
N HIS A 48 -15.90 1.03 -16.19
CA HIS A 48 -17.04 1.92 -15.98
C HIS A 48 -16.57 3.38 -15.81
N PRO A 49 -17.19 4.37 -16.51
CA PRO A 49 -16.80 5.79 -16.41
C PRO A 49 -16.88 6.37 -14.99
N GLU A 50 -17.80 5.86 -14.17
CA GLU A 50 -17.97 6.31 -12.79
C GLU A 50 -17.14 5.47 -11.80
N TYR A 51 -17.15 4.14 -11.94
CA TYR A 51 -16.63 3.23 -10.93
C TYR A 51 -15.12 3.00 -11.02
N SER A 52 -14.51 3.30 -12.18
CA SER A 52 -13.06 3.27 -12.37
C SER A 52 -12.28 4.22 -11.44
N LYS A 53 -12.97 5.14 -10.77
CA LYS A 53 -12.41 6.06 -9.77
C LYS A 53 -12.35 5.48 -8.37
N TRP A 54 -13.04 4.36 -8.10
CA TRP A 54 -13.04 3.70 -6.80
C TRP A 54 -11.65 3.20 -6.43
N ILE A 55 -11.30 3.34 -5.16
CA ILE A 55 -9.99 2.92 -4.65
C ILE A 55 -10.15 1.52 -4.06
N MET A 56 -9.58 0.53 -4.72
CA MET A 56 -9.50 -0.82 -4.18
C MET A 56 -8.51 -0.86 -3.03
N TYR A 57 -8.86 -1.55 -1.95
CA TYR A 57 -8.00 -1.72 -0.79
C TYR A 57 -8.16 -3.13 -0.18
N GLY A 58 -7.53 -3.38 0.97
CA GLY A 58 -7.66 -4.65 1.67
C GLY A 58 -6.84 -5.79 1.07
N GLY A 59 -7.25 -7.03 1.35
CA GLY A 59 -6.47 -8.22 1.02
C GLY A 59 -6.35 -8.50 -0.48
N SER A 60 -7.42 -8.22 -1.24
CA SER A 60 -7.44 -8.50 -2.68
C SER A 60 -6.64 -7.46 -3.45
N ALA A 61 -6.58 -6.20 -2.98
CA ALA A 61 -5.65 -5.22 -3.53
C ALA A 61 -4.20 -5.71 -3.38
N LEU A 62 -3.85 -6.22 -2.20
CA LEU A 62 -2.52 -6.76 -1.92
C LEU A 62 -2.19 -7.98 -2.77
N ARG A 63 -3.16 -8.88 -2.94
CA ARG A 63 -3.03 -10.10 -3.75
C ARG A 63 -2.84 -9.81 -5.23
N ILE A 64 -3.66 -8.94 -5.81
CA ILE A 64 -3.67 -8.69 -7.26
C ILE A 64 -2.58 -7.68 -7.66
N CYS A 65 -2.34 -6.65 -6.85
CA CYS A 65 -1.42 -5.57 -7.22
C CYS A 65 0.01 -5.74 -6.72
N TYR A 66 0.22 -6.56 -5.68
CA TYR A 66 1.52 -6.63 -4.99
C TYR A 66 1.95 -8.05 -4.61
N ASP A 67 1.30 -9.07 -5.20
CA ASP A 67 1.65 -10.48 -5.05
C ASP A 67 1.66 -10.97 -3.58
N LEU A 68 0.59 -10.72 -2.83
CA LEU A 68 0.38 -11.39 -1.54
C LEU A 68 0.33 -12.91 -1.74
N ASP A 69 1.01 -13.69 -0.89
CA ASP A 69 1.11 -15.14 -1.08
C ASP A 69 -0.22 -15.89 -0.83
N ARG A 70 -1.00 -15.44 0.16
CA ARG A 70 -2.31 -16.03 0.48
C ARG A 70 -3.40 -15.59 -0.49
N MET A 71 -4.39 -16.45 -0.69
CA MET A 71 -5.58 -16.11 -1.45
C MET A 71 -6.41 -15.02 -0.75
N SER A 72 -7.18 -14.25 -1.53
CA SER A 72 -8.13 -13.26 -1.01
C SER A 72 -9.47 -13.31 -1.76
N VAL A 73 -10.59 -13.26 -1.03
CA VAL A 73 -11.88 -13.72 -1.54
C VAL A 73 -12.94 -12.64 -1.72
N ASP A 74 -12.77 -11.49 -1.07
CA ASP A 74 -13.70 -10.35 -1.11
C ASP A 74 -13.05 -9.16 -1.83
N LEU A 75 -13.82 -8.36 -2.57
CA LEU A 75 -13.35 -7.11 -3.19
C LEU A 75 -13.81 -5.93 -2.34
N ASP A 76 -12.87 -5.22 -1.72
CA ASP A 76 -13.14 -4.05 -0.89
C ASP A 76 -12.77 -2.76 -1.64
N PHE A 77 -13.69 -1.79 -1.69
CA PHE A 77 -13.46 -0.48 -2.28
C PHE A 77 -13.81 0.65 -1.32
N GLU A 78 -13.07 1.73 -1.41
CA GLU A 78 -13.42 3.01 -0.81
C GLU A 78 -13.95 3.99 -1.87
N VAL A 79 -15.06 4.65 -1.53
CA VAL A 79 -15.77 5.60 -2.39
C VAL A 79 -16.01 6.93 -1.68
N HIS A 80 -16.10 8.01 -2.44
CA HIS A 80 -16.26 9.38 -1.91
C HIS A 80 -17.71 9.87 -1.85
N HIS A 81 -18.69 9.01 -2.10
CA HIS A 81 -20.11 9.35 -2.11
C HIS A 81 -20.90 8.46 -1.14
N THR A 82 -22.09 8.93 -0.77
CA THR A 82 -23.03 8.18 0.07
C THR A 82 -23.64 7.03 -0.70
N LEU A 83 -23.67 5.85 -0.08
CA LEU A 83 -24.30 4.66 -0.63
C LEU A 83 -25.81 4.70 -0.38
N SER A 84 -26.57 5.15 -1.38
CA SER A 84 -28.04 5.12 -1.34
C SER A 84 -28.58 3.80 -1.92
N ASP A 85 -29.79 3.40 -1.52
CA ASP A 85 -30.46 2.24 -2.10
C ASP A 85 -30.64 2.40 -3.63
N GLY A 86 -30.93 3.61 -4.10
CA GLY A 86 -31.03 3.93 -5.53
C GLY A 86 -29.73 3.65 -6.28
N PHE A 87 -28.59 4.07 -5.70
CA PHE A 87 -27.26 3.79 -6.25
C PHE A 87 -26.96 2.30 -6.29
N LEU A 88 -27.21 1.55 -5.20
CA LEU A 88 -26.93 0.11 -5.16
C LEU A 88 -27.82 -0.69 -6.12
N ASN A 89 -29.07 -0.27 -6.31
CA ASN A 89 -29.96 -0.85 -7.32
C ASN A 89 -29.47 -0.57 -8.75
N GLN A 90 -28.99 0.65 -9.00
CA GLN A 90 -28.40 1.01 -10.29
C GLN A 90 -27.13 0.20 -10.57
N LEU A 91 -26.21 0.14 -9.60
CA LEU A 91 -24.99 -0.67 -9.68
C LEU A 91 -25.32 -2.14 -9.97
N LYS A 92 -26.28 -2.72 -9.24
CA LYS A 92 -26.75 -4.11 -9.49
C LYS A 92 -27.19 -4.29 -10.94
N LYS A 93 -28.04 -3.39 -11.43
CA LYS A 93 -28.57 -3.46 -12.81
C LYS A 93 -27.45 -3.34 -13.85
N GLU A 94 -26.50 -2.43 -13.65
CA GLU A 94 -25.38 -2.24 -14.58
C GLU A 94 -24.45 -3.46 -14.61
N VAL A 95 -24.20 -4.09 -13.47
CA VAL A 95 -23.43 -5.36 -13.43
C VAL A 95 -24.20 -6.46 -14.16
N GLU A 96 -25.51 -6.62 -13.92
CA GLU A 96 -26.35 -7.60 -14.63
C GLU A 96 -26.32 -7.38 -16.15
N GLU A 97 -26.45 -6.13 -16.59
CA GLU A 97 -26.38 -5.76 -18.01
C GLU A 97 -24.99 -6.01 -18.62
N HIS A 98 -23.92 -5.67 -17.90
CA HIS A 98 -22.56 -5.88 -18.38
C HIS A 98 -22.28 -7.38 -18.55
N PHE A 99 -22.59 -8.20 -17.54
CA PHE A 99 -22.38 -9.65 -17.64
C PHE A 99 -23.22 -10.30 -18.74
N SER A 100 -24.43 -9.81 -18.98
CA SER A 100 -25.26 -10.28 -20.10
C SER A 100 -24.68 -9.87 -21.47
N LYS A 101 -24.32 -8.59 -21.65
CA LYS A 101 -23.87 -8.06 -22.95
C LYS A 101 -22.44 -8.48 -23.30
N VAL A 102 -21.52 -8.41 -22.33
CA VAL A 102 -20.09 -8.65 -22.55
C VAL A 102 -19.75 -10.12 -22.44
N TYR A 103 -20.32 -10.83 -21.47
CA TYR A 103 -19.99 -12.24 -21.20
C TYR A 103 -21.08 -13.23 -21.62
N SER A 104 -22.17 -12.78 -22.23
CA SER A 104 -23.31 -13.63 -22.63
C SER A 104 -23.80 -14.55 -21.50
N ILE A 105 -23.86 -14.00 -20.28
CA ILE A 105 -24.29 -14.71 -19.07
C ILE A 105 -25.74 -14.36 -18.75
N ASP A 106 -26.54 -15.39 -18.46
CA ASP A 106 -27.93 -15.26 -18.05
C ASP A 106 -28.10 -15.33 -16.51
N SER A 107 -29.34 -15.12 -16.06
CA SER A 107 -29.73 -15.17 -14.65
C SER A 107 -29.74 -16.58 -14.04
N GLY A 108 -29.63 -17.62 -14.87
CA GLY A 108 -29.42 -19.00 -14.45
C GLY A 108 -27.98 -19.27 -14.03
N PHE A 109 -27.01 -18.56 -14.63
CA PHE A 109 -25.60 -18.64 -14.29
C PHE A 109 -25.15 -17.61 -13.24
N LEU A 110 -25.63 -16.37 -13.30
CA LEU A 110 -25.28 -15.30 -12.35
C LEU A 110 -26.52 -14.71 -11.69
N ARG A 111 -26.50 -14.60 -10.36
CA ARG A 111 -27.49 -13.83 -9.57
C ARG A 111 -26.80 -12.80 -8.72
N ILE A 112 -27.36 -11.60 -8.63
CA ILE A 112 -26.78 -10.50 -7.84
C ILE A 112 -27.76 -10.09 -6.75
N THR A 113 -27.25 -9.93 -5.53
CA THR A 113 -28.04 -9.43 -4.39
C THR A 113 -27.33 -8.28 -3.71
N ILE A 114 -28.07 -7.23 -3.36
CA ILE A 114 -27.55 -6.13 -2.53
C ILE A 114 -27.30 -6.66 -1.12
N THR A 115 -26.16 -6.31 -0.52
CA THR A 115 -25.71 -6.82 0.79
C THR A 115 -25.51 -5.67 1.77
N ASN A 116 -26.16 -5.75 2.94
CA ASN A 116 -25.96 -4.86 4.10
C ASN A 116 -25.97 -3.35 3.81
N ASN A 117 -26.69 -2.91 2.76
CA ASN A 117 -26.68 -1.54 2.23
C ASN A 117 -25.26 -0.99 1.95
N ARG A 118 -24.30 -1.88 1.70
CA ARG A 118 -22.88 -1.53 1.54
C ARG A 118 -22.24 -2.19 0.32
N GLY A 119 -23.00 -2.86 -0.55
CA GLY A 119 -22.42 -3.47 -1.74
C GLY A 119 -23.25 -4.58 -2.36
N LEU A 120 -22.58 -5.46 -3.10
CA LEU A 120 -23.19 -6.54 -3.88
C LEU A 120 -22.57 -7.90 -3.53
N THR A 121 -23.39 -8.94 -3.56
CA THR A 121 -22.93 -10.33 -3.64
C THR A 121 -23.31 -10.89 -5.00
N LEU A 122 -22.31 -11.26 -5.80
CA LEU A 122 -22.46 -11.94 -7.07
C LEU A 122 -22.37 -13.45 -6.84
N LYS A 123 -23.42 -14.18 -7.23
CA LYS A 123 -23.55 -15.63 -7.03
C LYS A 123 -23.46 -16.31 -8.37
N PHE A 124 -22.38 -17.05 -8.60
CA PHE A 124 -22.11 -17.78 -9.82
C PHE A 124 -22.47 -19.25 -9.64
N ARG A 125 -23.23 -19.84 -10.57
CA ARG A 125 -23.67 -21.24 -10.52
C ARG A 125 -22.58 -22.21 -11.01
N VAL A 126 -21.45 -22.21 -10.31
CA VAL A 126 -20.24 -22.99 -10.66
C VAL A 126 -19.78 -23.92 -9.53
N GLY A 127 -20.60 -24.09 -8.49
CA GLY A 127 -20.26 -24.92 -7.34
C GLY A 127 -20.09 -26.41 -7.68
N SER A 128 -20.77 -26.89 -8.74
CA SER A 128 -20.62 -28.26 -9.24
C SER A 128 -19.24 -28.59 -9.79
N LEU A 129 -18.39 -27.59 -10.05
CA LEU A 129 -16.98 -27.80 -10.43
C LEU A 129 -16.11 -28.24 -9.24
N ILE A 130 -16.61 -28.08 -8.01
CA ILE A 130 -15.89 -28.39 -6.77
C ILE A 130 -16.47 -29.67 -6.18
N GLU A 131 -15.70 -30.76 -6.24
CA GLU A 131 -16.06 -32.01 -5.59
C GLU A 131 -16.22 -31.80 -4.06
N GLY A 132 -17.30 -32.33 -3.48
CA GLY A 132 -17.60 -32.21 -2.06
C GLY A 132 -18.16 -30.84 -1.61
N TYR A 133 -18.35 -29.87 -2.52
CA TYR A 133 -18.96 -28.60 -2.17
C TYR A 133 -20.50 -28.69 -2.20
N ALA A 134 -21.14 -28.35 -1.08
CA ALA A 134 -22.58 -28.57 -0.89
C ALA A 134 -23.50 -27.59 -1.67
N SER A 135 -22.97 -26.44 -2.12
CA SER A 135 -23.75 -25.40 -2.77
C SER A 135 -23.47 -25.37 -4.27
N GLU A 136 -24.49 -25.16 -5.10
CA GLU A 136 -24.29 -24.88 -6.53
C GLU A 136 -23.72 -23.47 -6.79
N TRP A 137 -23.77 -22.59 -5.79
CA TRP A 137 -23.44 -21.17 -5.91
C TRP A 137 -22.13 -20.81 -5.22
N VAL A 138 -21.22 -20.19 -5.97
CA VAL A 138 -19.99 -19.56 -5.49
C VAL A 138 -20.20 -18.05 -5.41
N HIS A 139 -19.86 -17.45 -4.29
CA HIS A 139 -20.14 -16.04 -4.02
C HIS A 139 -18.87 -15.18 -4.09
N VAL A 140 -18.91 -14.12 -4.89
CA VAL A 140 -17.92 -13.02 -4.88
C VAL A 140 -18.61 -11.79 -4.29
N LYS A 141 -17.99 -11.18 -3.29
CA LYS A 141 -18.51 -9.98 -2.63
C LYS A 141 -17.78 -8.74 -3.12
N VAL A 142 -18.55 -7.68 -3.33
CA VAL A 142 -18.07 -6.32 -3.57
C VAL A 142 -18.59 -5.47 -2.42
N ASP A 143 -17.69 -5.08 -1.52
CA ASP A 143 -17.98 -4.23 -0.37
C ASP A 143 -17.49 -2.80 -0.66
N LEU A 144 -18.39 -1.84 -0.51
CA LEU A 144 -18.17 -0.42 -0.68
C LEU A 144 -18.17 0.26 0.69
N ASN A 145 -17.11 1.00 0.98
CA ASN A 145 -16.96 1.77 2.20
C ASN A 145 -16.84 3.26 1.85
N THR A 146 -17.67 4.09 2.48
CA THR A 146 -17.52 5.54 2.33
C THR A 146 -16.35 6.02 3.19
N PHE A 147 -15.31 6.49 2.54
CA PHE A 147 -14.14 7.08 3.20
C PHE A 147 -13.55 8.17 2.32
N VAL A 148 -13.24 9.30 2.94
CA VAL A 148 -12.52 10.39 2.30
C VAL A 148 -11.14 10.44 2.95
N PRO A 149 -10.11 9.86 2.32
CA PRO A 149 -8.76 9.92 2.87
C PRO A 149 -8.29 11.38 2.91
N SER A 150 -7.35 11.67 3.82
CA SER A 150 -6.60 12.92 3.79
C SER A 150 -5.98 13.12 2.40
N SER A 151 -5.89 14.37 1.92
CA SER A 151 -5.29 14.71 0.63
C SER A 151 -3.82 14.27 0.49
N ARG A 152 -3.18 13.92 1.62
CA ARG A 152 -1.80 13.43 1.69
C ARG A 152 -1.66 11.94 1.41
N VAL A 153 -2.73 11.16 1.54
CA VAL A 153 -2.73 9.72 1.28
C VAL A 153 -2.54 9.48 -0.22
N VAL A 154 -1.54 8.68 -0.56
CA VAL A 154 -1.15 8.45 -1.96
C VAL A 154 -1.95 7.30 -2.55
N THR A 155 -2.52 7.54 -3.74
CA THR A 155 -3.11 6.49 -4.58
C THR A 155 -2.24 6.20 -5.78
N GLU A 156 -2.19 4.94 -6.18
CA GLU A 156 -1.48 4.41 -7.33
C GLU A 156 -2.45 3.87 -8.38
N ARG A 157 -1.97 3.78 -9.63
CA ARG A 157 -2.68 3.17 -10.75
C ARG A 157 -1.84 2.02 -11.27
N ILE A 158 -2.32 0.80 -11.11
CA ILE A 158 -1.57 -0.42 -11.41
C ILE A 158 -2.27 -1.15 -12.56
N PRO A 159 -1.65 -1.20 -13.76
CA PRO A 159 -2.16 -2.00 -14.87
C PRO A 159 -2.19 -3.48 -14.50
N GLN A 160 -3.28 -4.15 -14.82
CA GLN A 160 -3.51 -5.56 -14.59
C GLN A 160 -3.87 -6.24 -15.89
N ASN A 161 -3.22 -7.37 -16.17
CA ASN A 161 -3.50 -8.22 -17.30
C ASN A 161 -3.70 -9.65 -16.79
N HIS A 162 -4.88 -10.22 -17.04
CA HIS A 162 -5.21 -11.58 -16.61
C HIS A 162 -6.02 -12.28 -17.69
N GLY A 163 -5.43 -13.31 -18.32
CA GLY A 163 -6.04 -13.97 -19.47
C GLY A 163 -6.19 -13.02 -20.67
N GLN A 164 -7.44 -12.66 -21.00
CA GLN A 164 -7.78 -11.67 -22.04
C GLN A 164 -8.36 -10.37 -21.45
N LEU A 165 -8.34 -10.22 -20.13
CA LEU A 165 -8.80 -9.04 -19.43
C LEU A 165 -7.62 -8.09 -19.21
N SER A 166 -7.83 -6.80 -19.45
CA SER A 166 -6.83 -5.75 -19.24
C SER A 166 -7.50 -4.51 -18.70
N PHE A 167 -7.08 -4.04 -17.52
CA PHE A 167 -7.65 -2.87 -16.86
C PHE A 167 -6.63 -2.22 -15.93
N VAL A 168 -6.93 -1.05 -15.37
CA VAL A 168 -6.03 -0.34 -14.45
C VAL A 168 -6.71 -0.19 -13.09
N ILE A 169 -6.20 -0.89 -12.09
CA ILE A 169 -6.68 -0.79 -10.72
C ILE A 169 -6.19 0.52 -10.11
N ARG A 170 -7.10 1.28 -9.50
CA ARG A 170 -6.74 2.38 -8.60
C ARG A 170 -6.72 1.86 -7.16
N THR A 171 -5.58 1.96 -6.48
CA THR A 171 -5.37 1.47 -5.10
C THR A 171 -4.60 2.49 -4.28
N TYR A 172 -4.52 2.33 -2.97
CA TYR A 172 -3.53 3.03 -2.15
C TYR A 172 -2.11 2.47 -2.36
N ASN A 173 -1.10 3.27 -2.06
CA ASN A 173 0.28 2.80 -1.94
C ASN A 173 0.41 1.81 -0.76
N LEU A 174 1.53 1.06 -0.71
CA LEU A 174 1.74 0.06 0.34
C LEU A 174 1.69 0.61 1.77
N SER A 175 2.13 1.85 1.99
CA SER A 175 2.13 2.50 3.31
C SER A 175 0.71 2.70 3.84
N ALA A 176 -0.20 3.23 3.01
CA ALA A 176 -1.60 3.40 3.37
C ALA A 176 -2.37 2.07 3.40
N LEU A 177 -2.02 1.08 2.56
CA LEU A 177 -2.60 -0.26 2.69
C LEU A 177 -2.17 -0.95 4.00
N MET A 178 -0.91 -0.83 4.42
CA MET A 178 -0.46 -1.30 5.73
C MET A 178 -1.21 -0.59 6.86
N ALA A 179 -1.39 0.72 6.77
CA ALA A 179 -2.19 1.50 7.72
C ALA A 179 -3.64 0.98 7.80
N SER A 180 -4.28 0.66 6.68
CA SER A 180 -5.63 0.08 6.69
C SER A 180 -5.71 -1.25 7.44
N LYS A 181 -4.62 -2.04 7.42
CA LYS A 181 -4.52 -3.30 8.16
C LYS A 181 -4.31 -3.07 9.64
N VAL A 182 -3.42 -2.14 10.00
CA VAL A 182 -3.20 -1.72 11.38
C VAL A 182 -4.51 -1.16 11.98
N ALA A 183 -5.23 -0.31 11.24
CA ALA A 183 -6.56 0.17 11.65
C ALA A 183 -7.54 -0.99 11.88
N ALA A 184 -7.57 -2.00 11.00
CA ALA A 184 -8.40 -3.17 11.19
C ALA A 184 -8.04 -3.98 12.45
N ILE A 185 -6.76 -4.04 12.86
CA ILE A 185 -6.31 -4.72 14.08
C ILE A 185 -6.74 -3.95 15.35
N PHE A 186 -6.76 -2.62 15.30
CA PHE A 186 -7.15 -1.79 16.44
C PHE A 186 -8.66 -1.60 16.56
N LEU A 187 -9.36 -1.33 15.45
CA LEU A 187 -10.75 -0.85 15.46
C LEU A 187 -11.80 -1.95 15.33
N ARG A 188 -11.42 -3.19 15.04
CA ARG A 188 -12.41 -4.27 14.95
C ARG A 188 -12.94 -4.63 16.33
N GLY A 189 -14.27 -4.68 16.42
CA GLY A 189 -14.97 -5.23 17.58
C GLY A 189 -14.95 -6.77 17.60
N THR A 190 -15.49 -7.32 18.69
CA THR A 190 -15.62 -8.77 18.90
C THR A 190 -16.46 -9.43 17.80
N ARG A 191 -15.97 -10.57 17.29
CA ARG A 191 -16.64 -11.39 16.27
C ARG A 191 -16.80 -12.82 16.75
N GLY A 192 -18.00 -13.36 16.65
CA GLY A 192 -18.25 -14.78 16.88
C GLY A 192 -17.75 -15.66 15.72
N VAL A 193 -16.93 -16.68 16.03
CA VAL A 193 -16.60 -17.80 15.14
C VAL A 193 -16.99 -19.07 15.91
N GLY A 194 -18.10 -19.70 15.51
CA GLY A 194 -18.68 -20.80 16.29
C GLY A 194 -19.13 -20.34 17.68
N ALA A 195 -18.64 -21.00 18.74
CA ALA A 195 -18.89 -20.61 20.13
C ALA A 195 -17.86 -19.62 20.71
N ALA A 196 -16.80 -19.28 19.95
CA ALA A 196 -15.72 -18.42 20.41
C ALA A 196 -15.88 -16.99 19.85
N THR A 197 -15.47 -15.98 20.62
CA THR A 197 -15.43 -14.59 20.17
C THR A 197 -13.99 -14.12 20.07
N TYR A 198 -13.58 -13.63 18.89
CA TYR A 198 -12.24 -13.10 18.62
C TYR A 198 -12.31 -11.60 18.31
N GLU A 199 -11.28 -10.86 18.71
CA GLU A 199 -11.16 -9.43 18.40
C GLU A 199 -10.44 -9.21 17.04
N GLU A 200 -9.74 -10.22 16.54
CA GLU A 200 -8.92 -10.19 15.34
C GLU A 200 -9.35 -11.21 14.27
N LYS A 201 -9.04 -10.93 12.99
CA LYS A 201 -9.02 -11.95 11.93
C LYS A 201 -7.58 -12.37 11.68
N GLY A 202 -7.31 -13.67 11.63
CA GLY A 202 -5.95 -14.15 11.51
C GLY A 202 -5.20 -13.69 10.26
N ARG A 203 -5.90 -13.51 9.15
CA ARG A 203 -5.35 -12.95 7.90
C ARG A 203 -4.84 -11.51 8.03
N ASP A 204 -5.35 -10.71 8.96
CA ASP A 204 -4.82 -9.36 9.17
C ASP A 204 -3.46 -9.40 9.87
N ILE A 205 -3.22 -10.39 10.73
CA ILE A 205 -1.89 -10.63 11.33
C ILE A 205 -0.91 -11.13 10.27
N TYR A 206 -1.34 -12.06 9.42
CA TYR A 206 -0.52 -12.51 8.29
C TYR A 206 -0.11 -11.36 7.38
N ASP A 207 -1.07 -10.53 6.97
CA ASP A 207 -0.83 -9.37 6.11
C ASP A 207 0.13 -8.37 6.79
N LEU A 208 -0.06 -8.09 8.09
CA LEU A 208 0.84 -7.21 8.85
C LEU A 208 2.28 -7.70 8.77
N LEU A 209 2.52 -8.99 9.03
CA LEU A 209 3.87 -9.57 8.95
C LEU A 209 4.43 -9.53 7.53
N TRP A 210 3.57 -9.71 6.52
CA TRP A 210 3.96 -9.55 5.11
C TRP A 210 4.44 -8.12 4.82
N TYR A 211 3.73 -7.07 5.27
CA TYR A 211 4.18 -5.68 5.14
C TYR A 211 5.49 -5.44 5.89
N MET A 212 5.59 -5.98 7.10
CA MET A 212 6.77 -5.82 7.94
C MET A 212 8.01 -6.49 7.36
N SER A 213 7.85 -7.64 6.68
CA SER A 213 8.93 -8.32 5.97
C SER A 213 9.54 -7.46 4.85
N LYS A 214 8.72 -6.56 4.28
CA LYS A 214 9.10 -5.60 3.24
C LYS A 214 9.51 -4.24 3.82
N LYS A 215 9.58 -4.11 5.16
CA LYS A 215 9.92 -2.89 5.90
C LYS A 215 9.02 -1.70 5.53
N ILE A 216 7.76 -1.96 5.16
CA ILE A 216 6.80 -0.90 4.85
C ILE A 216 6.45 -0.16 6.14
N ILE A 217 6.42 1.17 6.10
CA ILE A 217 6.05 2.00 7.24
C ILE A 217 4.56 2.33 7.11
N PRO A 218 3.71 2.13 8.13
CA PRO A 218 2.28 2.44 8.03
C PRO A 218 2.08 3.95 7.96
N ASP A 219 1.19 4.40 7.06
CA ASP A 219 0.84 5.82 6.91
C ASP A 219 0.07 6.34 8.15
N LEU A 220 0.70 7.22 8.93
CA LEU A 220 0.07 7.84 10.10
C LEU A 220 -1.07 8.78 9.74
N ASP A 221 -1.00 9.50 8.60
CA ASP A 221 -2.10 10.38 8.15
C ASP A 221 -3.34 9.54 7.83
N TYR A 222 -3.17 8.34 7.24
CA TYR A 222 -4.27 7.39 7.03
C TYR A 222 -4.86 6.89 8.36
N LEU A 223 -4.02 6.49 9.31
CA LEU A 223 -4.46 5.98 10.61
C LEU A 223 -5.21 7.05 11.42
N GLN A 224 -4.71 8.29 11.40
CA GLN A 224 -5.36 9.44 12.05
C GLN A 224 -6.72 9.75 11.41
N ALA A 225 -6.83 9.69 10.07
CA ALA A 225 -8.10 9.85 9.38
C ALA A 225 -9.11 8.72 9.67
N LYS A 226 -8.64 7.55 10.09
CA LYS A 226 -9.46 6.43 10.60
C LYS A 226 -9.69 6.49 12.11
N GLU A 227 -9.24 7.54 12.78
CA GLU A 227 -9.42 7.76 14.23
C GLU A 227 -8.77 6.66 15.10
N VAL A 228 -7.62 6.13 14.67
CA VAL A 228 -6.85 5.17 15.47
C VAL A 228 -6.09 5.90 16.58
N GLU A 229 -6.55 5.79 17.82
CA GLU A 229 -5.99 6.52 18.97
C GLU A 229 -4.51 6.19 19.26
N GLU A 230 -4.07 4.97 18.93
CA GLU A 230 -2.69 4.52 19.13
C GLU A 230 -1.71 5.10 18.09
N ALA A 231 -2.20 5.68 16.99
CA ALA A 231 -1.40 6.21 15.89
C ALA A 231 -0.94 7.67 16.11
N LYS A 232 -0.53 7.99 17.34
CA LYS A 232 0.04 9.31 17.71
C LYS A 232 1.45 9.49 17.14
N ASP A 233 2.23 8.43 17.25
CA ASP A 233 3.62 8.33 16.82
C ASP A 233 3.97 6.85 16.60
N TYR A 234 5.09 6.59 15.92
CA TYR A 234 5.46 5.22 15.60
C TYR A 234 5.79 4.41 16.85
N ARG A 235 6.42 5.00 17.86
CA ARG A 235 6.83 4.28 19.07
C ARG A 235 5.63 3.75 19.84
N THR A 236 4.63 4.60 20.05
CA THR A 236 3.35 4.27 20.67
C THR A 236 2.63 3.20 19.84
N LEU A 237 2.54 3.39 18.52
CA LEU A 237 1.86 2.46 17.62
C LEU A 237 2.46 1.05 17.69
N PHE A 238 3.78 0.92 17.51
CA PHE A 238 4.46 -0.38 17.54
C PHE A 238 4.46 -1.02 18.94
N THR A 239 4.51 -0.21 20.01
CA THR A 239 4.37 -0.71 21.38
C THR A 239 2.98 -1.30 21.60
N LYS A 240 1.92 -0.61 21.17
CA LYS A 240 0.53 -1.07 21.31
C LYS A 240 0.24 -2.28 20.42
N LEU A 241 0.80 -2.33 19.21
CA LEU A 241 0.75 -3.52 18.36
C LEU A 241 1.37 -4.72 19.07
N ALA A 242 2.55 -4.55 19.68
CA ALA A 242 3.20 -5.63 20.42
C ALA A 242 2.36 -6.14 21.60
N VAL A 243 1.67 -5.25 22.32
CA VAL A 243 0.73 -5.65 23.37
C VAL A 243 -0.42 -6.47 22.78
N LYS A 244 -1.02 -6.04 21.66
CA LYS A 244 -2.10 -6.78 20.98
C LYS A 244 -1.64 -8.16 20.51
N MET A 245 -0.41 -8.30 20.00
CA MET A 245 0.09 -9.59 19.51
C MET A 245 0.13 -10.68 20.60
N ASN A 246 0.26 -10.32 21.88
CA ASN A 246 0.24 -11.30 22.98
C ASN A 246 -1.12 -12.02 23.14
N ASN A 247 -2.21 -11.38 22.72
CA ASN A 247 -3.56 -11.90 22.90
C ASN A 247 -4.12 -12.64 21.67
N VAL A 248 -3.38 -12.63 20.56
CA VAL A 248 -3.80 -13.30 19.32
C VAL A 248 -3.86 -14.82 19.53
N SER A 249 -4.96 -15.45 19.12
CA SER A 249 -5.15 -16.89 19.27
C SER A 249 -4.58 -17.67 18.07
N ASP A 250 -3.66 -18.60 18.32
CA ASP A 250 -3.09 -19.45 17.25
C ASP A 250 -4.17 -20.31 16.56
N GLU A 251 -5.22 -20.71 17.29
CA GLU A 251 -6.35 -21.45 16.73
C GLU A 251 -7.19 -20.57 15.79
N ASN A 252 -7.39 -19.30 16.14
CA ASN A 252 -8.04 -18.33 15.25
C ASN A 252 -7.20 -18.09 13.98
N LEU A 253 -5.88 -17.94 14.12
CA LEU A 253 -4.97 -17.82 12.98
C LEU A 253 -5.07 -19.04 12.07
N LYS A 254 -5.02 -20.24 12.65
CA LYS A 254 -5.12 -21.50 11.90
C LYS A 254 -6.42 -21.59 11.13
N ASN A 255 -7.55 -21.32 11.76
CA ASN A 255 -8.86 -21.46 11.13
C ASN A 255 -9.10 -20.42 10.02
N ASP A 256 -8.65 -19.17 10.19
CA ASP A 256 -8.79 -18.14 9.15
C ASP A 256 -7.77 -18.30 8.01
N LEU A 257 -6.55 -18.78 8.28
CA LEU A 257 -5.49 -18.89 7.26
C LEU A 257 -5.54 -20.20 6.45
N SER A 258 -5.86 -21.34 7.06
CA SER A 258 -5.80 -22.65 6.39
C SER A 258 -6.51 -22.69 5.02
N PRO A 259 -7.74 -22.17 4.86
CA PRO A 259 -8.43 -22.22 3.57
C PRO A 259 -7.90 -21.21 2.54
N LEU A 260 -6.98 -20.32 2.93
CA LEU A 260 -6.39 -19.28 2.06
C LEU A 260 -5.06 -19.70 1.43
N PHE A 261 -4.56 -20.90 1.71
CA PHE A 261 -3.32 -21.42 1.13
C PHE A 261 -3.53 -22.76 0.44
N LEU A 262 -2.71 -22.98 -0.58
CA LEU A 262 -2.67 -24.25 -1.31
C LEU A 262 -1.89 -25.33 -0.53
N ASP A 263 -0.85 -24.94 0.21
CA ASP A 263 -0.01 -25.85 1.00
C ASP A 263 -0.25 -25.67 2.50
N ALA A 264 -0.95 -26.64 3.12
CA ALA A 264 -1.22 -26.64 4.56
C ALA A 264 0.06 -26.70 5.42
N ARG A 265 1.17 -27.22 4.88
CA ARG A 265 2.47 -27.26 5.59
C ARG A 265 3.03 -25.85 5.77
N TYR A 266 2.82 -24.97 4.79
CA TYR A 266 3.21 -23.57 4.90
C TYR A 266 2.53 -22.91 6.09
N VAL A 267 1.21 -23.05 6.21
CA VAL A 267 0.43 -22.48 7.31
C VAL A 267 0.89 -23.06 8.65
N THR A 268 1.11 -24.37 8.71
CA THR A 268 1.58 -25.05 9.92
C THR A 268 2.94 -24.49 10.38
N HIS A 269 3.92 -24.39 9.48
CA HIS A 269 5.23 -23.84 9.82
C HIS A 269 5.18 -22.34 10.13
N TRP A 270 4.32 -21.59 9.43
CA TRP A 270 4.13 -20.17 9.70
C TRP A 270 3.58 -19.96 11.12
N LEU A 271 2.56 -20.74 11.53
CA LEU A 271 1.97 -20.70 12.87
C LEU A 271 2.98 -21.03 13.97
N THR A 272 3.95 -21.91 13.72
CA THR A 272 5.00 -22.21 14.71
C THR A 272 5.92 -21.01 14.97
N ASN A 273 6.12 -20.13 13.98
CA ASN A 273 7.19 -19.12 14.01
C ASN A 273 6.69 -17.67 13.99
N TRP A 274 5.38 -17.42 13.90
CA TRP A 274 4.86 -16.09 13.60
C TRP A 274 5.18 -15.06 14.70
N ARG A 275 5.20 -15.46 15.98
CA ARG A 275 5.51 -14.56 17.10
C ARG A 275 6.97 -14.11 17.09
N ASP A 276 7.89 -15.05 16.93
CA ASP A 276 9.33 -14.75 16.80
C ASP A 276 9.60 -13.91 15.55
N THR A 277 8.89 -14.23 14.46
CA THR A 277 8.92 -13.43 13.23
C THR A 277 8.44 -12.01 13.48
N PHE A 278 7.33 -11.82 14.19
CA PHE A 278 6.82 -10.50 14.54
C PHE A 278 7.84 -9.71 15.38
N CYS A 279 8.40 -10.31 16.44
CA CYS A 279 9.40 -9.66 17.29
C CYS A 279 10.62 -9.22 16.46
N ARG A 280 11.20 -10.14 15.68
CA ARG A 280 12.35 -9.85 14.82
C ARG A 280 12.04 -8.76 13.79
N LEU A 281 10.88 -8.82 13.15
CA LEU A 281 10.48 -7.82 12.16
C LEU A 281 10.24 -6.46 12.80
N ARG A 282 9.60 -6.41 13.96
CA ARG A 282 9.38 -5.17 14.72
C ARG A 282 10.71 -4.53 15.12
N ASP A 283 11.67 -5.32 15.58
CA ASP A 283 12.98 -4.81 16.00
C ASP A 283 13.80 -4.25 14.81
N ALA A 284 13.43 -4.59 13.57
CA ALA A 284 14.00 -3.96 12.37
C ALA A 284 13.48 -2.54 12.11
N TYR A 285 12.36 -2.13 12.73
CA TYR A 285 11.86 -0.76 12.71
C TYR A 285 12.61 0.07 13.75
N LYS A 286 13.78 0.58 13.36
CA LYS A 286 14.58 1.46 14.21
C LYS A 286 13.90 2.82 14.33
N ILE A 287 13.21 3.07 15.43
CA ILE A 287 12.59 4.37 15.69
C ILE A 287 13.63 5.25 16.38
N ARG A 288 13.95 6.38 15.75
CA ARG A 288 14.96 7.35 16.17
C ARG A 288 14.29 8.65 16.58
N THR A 289 14.61 9.15 17.76
CA THR A 289 14.14 10.47 18.17
C THR A 289 15.24 11.50 17.90
N VAL A 290 15.06 12.29 16.84
CA VAL A 290 15.98 13.36 16.46
C VAL A 290 16.09 14.37 17.60
N SER A 291 17.33 14.71 17.98
CA SER A 291 17.62 15.60 19.09
C SER A 291 18.29 16.89 18.66
N LYS A 292 19.21 16.83 17.69
CA LYS A 292 20.02 17.98 17.28
C LYS A 292 20.49 17.85 15.83
N PHE A 293 20.45 18.94 15.08
CA PHE A 293 21.14 19.08 13.80
C PHE A 293 22.65 19.24 14.01
N ASP A 294 23.45 18.49 13.25
CA ASP A 294 24.91 18.49 13.37
C ASP A 294 25.63 19.15 12.19
N THR A 295 25.37 18.65 10.98
CA THR A 295 26.05 19.11 9.77
C THR A 295 25.22 18.86 8.52
N VAL A 296 25.50 19.60 7.46
CA VAL A 296 25.01 19.29 6.11
C VAL A 296 26.20 19.13 5.16
N ARG A 297 26.27 17.98 4.51
CA ARG A 297 27.25 17.73 3.45
C ARG A 297 26.57 17.84 2.09
N VAL A 298 27.12 18.70 1.22
CA VAL A 298 26.70 18.78 -0.18
C VAL A 298 27.71 18.05 -1.04
N PHE A 299 27.28 16.94 -1.62
CA PHE A 299 28.08 16.11 -2.51
C PHE A 299 27.64 16.30 -3.96
N GLU A 300 28.60 16.61 -4.83
CA GLU A 300 28.40 16.74 -6.28
C GLU A 300 28.97 15.51 -7.00
N ASP A 301 28.09 14.74 -7.65
CA ASP A 301 28.46 13.58 -8.45
C ASP A 301 28.47 13.95 -9.94
N PHE A 302 29.67 14.09 -10.50
CA PHE A 302 29.89 14.42 -11.91
C PHE A 302 29.58 13.28 -12.89
N ARG A 303 29.33 12.06 -12.40
CA ARG A 303 28.96 10.93 -13.27
C ARG A 303 27.46 10.88 -13.51
N THR A 304 26.68 11.36 -12.54
CA THR A 304 25.22 11.31 -12.57
C THR A 304 24.58 12.69 -12.70
N ASP A 305 25.38 13.76 -12.62
CA ASP A 305 24.94 15.15 -12.57
C ASP A 305 23.92 15.39 -11.44
N VAL A 306 24.20 14.80 -10.27
CA VAL A 306 23.36 14.88 -9.06
C VAL A 306 24.09 15.60 -7.94
N PHE A 307 23.37 16.48 -7.26
CA PHE A 307 23.73 17.08 -5.99
C PHE A 307 22.95 16.39 -4.87
N SER A 308 23.68 15.77 -3.95
CA SER A 308 23.11 15.18 -2.74
C SER A 308 23.37 16.09 -1.55
N PHE A 309 22.30 16.58 -0.93
CA PHE A 309 22.32 17.33 0.32
C PHE A 309 22.05 16.36 1.47
N ILE A 310 23.09 16.01 2.21
CA ILE A 310 23.07 14.99 3.26
C ILE A 310 23.07 15.71 4.60
N PHE A 311 21.92 15.80 5.24
CA PHE A 311 21.75 16.37 6.57
C PHE A 311 21.95 15.29 7.62
N GLU A 312 22.84 15.56 8.58
CA GLU A 312 23.12 14.67 9.72
C GLU A 312 22.53 15.24 11.00
N TYR A 313 21.86 14.36 11.73
CA TYR A 313 21.21 14.67 12.99
C TYR A 313 21.61 13.65 14.05
N SER A 314 21.94 14.12 15.25
CA SER A 314 22.07 13.30 16.44
C SER A 314 20.70 12.87 16.95
N THR A 315 20.63 11.70 17.58
CA THR A 315 19.39 11.18 18.19
C THR A 315 19.52 11.06 19.71
N LYS A 316 18.39 10.94 20.41
CA LYS A 316 18.37 10.71 21.87
C LYS A 316 18.94 9.36 22.26
N GLU A 317 18.92 8.40 21.33
CA GLU A 317 19.48 7.06 21.50
C GLU A 317 21.02 7.02 21.36
N GLY A 318 21.67 8.14 21.02
CA GLY A 318 23.12 8.20 20.84
C GLY A 318 23.60 7.73 19.46
N ASP A 319 22.68 7.58 18.51
CA ASP A 319 22.96 7.28 17.10
C ASP A 319 22.83 8.55 16.22
N HIS A 320 23.03 8.39 14.92
CA HIS A 320 22.81 9.45 13.93
C HIS A 320 21.76 9.05 12.89
N VAL A 321 21.01 10.04 12.39
CA VAL A 321 20.11 9.90 11.24
C VAL A 321 20.59 10.79 10.11
N ARG A 322 20.48 10.27 8.88
CA ARG A 322 20.74 11.02 7.65
C ARG A 322 19.46 11.31 6.90
N ILE A 323 19.30 12.55 6.46
CA ILE A 323 18.21 12.93 5.56
C ILE A 323 18.84 13.47 4.27
N ILE A 324 18.54 12.82 3.15
CA ILE A 324 19.23 13.05 1.87
C ILE A 324 18.25 13.65 0.87
N CYS A 325 18.50 14.88 0.43
CA CYS A 325 17.76 15.52 -0.65
C CYS A 325 18.59 15.47 -1.93
N ASN A 326 18.04 14.91 -3.01
CA ASN A 326 18.74 14.77 -4.28
C ASN A 326 18.21 15.75 -5.32
N LEU A 327 19.09 16.58 -5.88
CA LEU A 327 18.80 17.53 -6.94
C LEU A 327 19.58 17.20 -8.20
N SER A 328 18.93 17.25 -9.35
CA SER A 328 19.66 17.23 -10.62
C SER A 328 20.41 18.56 -10.82
N GLU A 329 21.58 18.51 -11.43
CA GLU A 329 22.39 19.69 -11.74
C GLU A 329 21.65 20.79 -12.51
N HIS A 330 20.67 20.44 -13.33
CA HIS A 330 19.87 21.39 -14.09
C HIS A 330 19.31 22.55 -13.22
N TRP A 331 19.08 22.33 -11.92
CA TRP A 331 18.67 23.37 -10.96
C TRP A 331 19.69 24.49 -10.73
N PHE A 332 20.93 24.31 -11.16
CA PHE A 332 22.03 25.27 -10.99
C PHE A 332 22.43 25.98 -12.28
N LEU A 333 22.17 25.37 -13.45
CA LEU A 333 22.67 25.82 -14.75
C LEU A 333 21.82 26.90 -15.43
N PHE A 334 20.50 26.87 -15.26
CA PHE A 334 19.61 27.77 -16.01
C PHE A 334 19.25 29.01 -15.19
N LYS A 335 19.54 30.21 -15.73
CA LYS A 335 19.22 31.51 -15.12
C LYS A 335 17.71 31.73 -14.93
N ASP A 336 16.89 31.08 -15.72
CA ASP A 336 15.42 31.18 -15.63
C ASP A 336 14.85 30.47 -14.37
N ILE A 337 15.70 29.72 -13.66
CA ILE A 337 15.41 29.02 -12.40
C ILE A 337 16.15 29.71 -11.23
N GLU A 338 16.69 30.91 -11.44
CA GLU A 338 17.44 31.62 -10.40
C GLU A 338 16.50 31.98 -9.23
N VAL A 339 16.72 31.31 -8.11
CA VAL A 339 16.03 31.55 -6.84
C VAL A 339 17.08 31.97 -5.86
N SER A 340 16.83 33.08 -5.17
CA SER A 340 17.56 33.37 -3.95
C SER A 340 16.67 32.93 -2.79
N PHE A 341 17.18 32.00 -2.00
CA PHE A 341 16.58 31.64 -0.72
C PHE A 341 17.30 32.39 0.39
N THR A 342 16.59 32.68 1.48
CA THR A 342 17.24 33.21 2.67
C THR A 342 18.24 32.16 3.16
N ILE A 343 19.50 32.55 3.31
CA ILE A 343 20.52 31.67 3.84
C ILE A 343 20.32 31.58 5.35
N ASN A 344 20.11 30.36 5.84
CA ASN A 344 20.01 30.08 7.27
C ASN A 344 21.42 29.93 7.85
N ASN A 345 21.78 30.76 8.83
CA ASN A 345 23.12 30.73 9.44
C ASN A 345 23.44 29.39 10.10
N THR A 346 22.46 28.75 10.75
CA THR A 346 22.60 27.42 11.36
C THR A 346 23.08 26.38 10.33
N VAL A 347 22.62 26.48 9.10
CA VAL A 347 22.99 25.56 8.02
C VAL A 347 24.31 26.01 7.37
N SER A 348 24.45 27.31 7.09
CA SER A 348 25.63 27.87 6.41
C SER A 348 26.92 27.72 7.20
N ASP A 349 26.85 27.74 8.53
CA ASP A 349 28.02 27.61 9.40
C ASP A 349 28.47 26.15 9.57
N HIS A 350 27.59 25.20 9.21
CA HIS A 350 27.77 23.76 9.36
C HIS A 350 27.75 23.01 8.00
N ILE A 351 28.06 23.70 6.90
CA ILE A 351 28.05 23.11 5.55
C ILE A 351 29.43 22.65 5.10
N GLU A 352 29.49 21.44 4.57
CA GLU A 352 30.68 20.86 3.96
C GLU A 352 30.45 20.57 2.48
N PHE A 353 31.38 21.01 1.62
CA PHE A 353 31.32 20.74 0.18
C PHE A 353 32.29 19.63 -0.21
N SER A 354 31.83 18.70 -1.03
CA SER A 354 32.68 17.64 -1.59
C SER A 354 32.21 17.21 -2.97
N ALA A 355 33.10 16.63 -3.77
CA ALA A 355 32.78 16.16 -5.11
C ALA A 355 33.72 15.03 -5.56
N ASN A 356 33.32 14.26 -6.58
CA ASN A 356 34.13 13.17 -7.14
C ASN A 356 34.93 13.55 -8.40
N GLY A 357 35.09 14.85 -8.67
CA GLY A 357 35.74 15.39 -9.86
C GLY A 357 35.91 16.92 -9.79
N MET A 358 36.20 17.55 -10.93
CA MET A 358 36.39 19.01 -11.05
C MET A 358 35.78 19.53 -12.35
N ARG A 359 35.30 20.78 -12.33
CA ARG A 359 34.80 21.51 -13.51
C ARG A 359 35.58 22.80 -13.71
N SER A 360 35.61 23.27 -14.96
CA SER A 360 36.16 24.58 -15.34
C SER A 360 35.37 25.75 -14.74
N HIS A 361 34.06 25.59 -14.55
CA HIS A 361 33.19 26.56 -13.88
C HIS A 361 32.46 25.88 -12.72
N PRO A 362 32.99 25.96 -11.49
CA PRO A 362 32.35 25.36 -10.33
C PRO A 362 31.01 26.04 -10.04
N THR A 363 30.02 25.22 -9.68
CA THR A 363 28.70 25.67 -9.26
C THR A 363 28.79 26.57 -8.03
N SER A 364 28.08 27.70 -8.04
CA SER A 364 28.14 28.71 -6.98
C SER A 364 27.85 28.12 -5.60
N GLU A 365 28.81 28.24 -4.67
CA GLU A 365 28.61 27.85 -3.26
C GLU A 365 27.43 28.58 -2.62
N LYS A 366 27.19 29.84 -3.01
CA LYS A 366 26.01 30.60 -2.57
C LYS A 366 24.72 29.85 -2.92
N LYS A 367 24.57 29.39 -4.17
CA LYS A 367 23.38 28.61 -4.60
C LYS A 367 23.25 27.30 -3.83
N LYS A 368 24.36 26.60 -3.58
CA LYS A 368 24.36 25.38 -2.76
C LYS A 368 23.86 25.69 -1.33
N LYS A 369 24.31 26.78 -0.71
CA LYS A 369 23.82 27.22 0.62
C LYS A 369 22.34 27.58 0.62
N GLU A 370 21.85 28.23 -0.43
CA GLU A 370 20.45 28.60 -0.59
C GLU A 370 19.55 27.34 -0.63
N TYR A 371 19.88 26.34 -1.47
CA TYR A 371 19.13 25.07 -1.49
C TYR A 371 19.26 24.27 -0.20
N ALA A 372 20.44 24.24 0.42
CA ALA A 372 20.61 23.60 1.72
C ALA A 372 19.70 24.22 2.80
N SER A 373 19.56 25.55 2.78
CA SER A 373 18.67 26.27 3.70
C SER A 373 17.20 25.94 3.43
N LEU A 374 16.78 25.90 2.16
CA LEU A 374 15.42 25.49 1.78
C LEU A 374 15.10 24.07 2.28
N PHE A 375 15.99 23.11 2.04
CA PHE A 375 15.77 21.73 2.46
C PHE A 375 15.76 21.60 3.98
N TYR A 376 16.64 22.30 4.68
CA TYR A 376 16.63 22.34 6.13
C TYR A 376 15.28 22.78 6.67
N GLU A 377 14.71 23.89 6.19
CA GLU A 377 13.40 24.37 6.64
C GLU A 377 12.29 23.34 6.42
N LYS A 378 12.28 22.67 5.25
CA LYS A 378 11.32 21.61 4.93
C LYS A 378 11.49 20.40 5.84
N ILE A 379 12.75 19.99 6.09
CA ILE A 379 13.08 18.89 6.98
C ILE A 379 12.62 19.21 8.41
N GLU A 380 12.92 20.39 8.95
CA GLU A 380 12.49 20.80 10.28
C GLU A 380 10.95 20.85 10.39
N GLY A 381 10.26 21.32 9.34
CA GLY A 381 8.80 21.27 9.26
C GLY A 381 8.27 19.84 9.35
N TYR A 382 8.87 18.91 8.62
CA TYR A 382 8.53 17.49 8.66
C TYR A 382 8.85 16.84 10.01
N LEU A 383 10.06 17.07 10.56
CA LEU A 383 10.45 16.57 11.87
C LEU A 383 9.47 17.02 12.94
N LYS A 384 9.07 18.28 12.95
CA LYS A 384 8.05 18.79 13.86
C LYS A 384 6.70 18.08 13.68
N LYS A 385 6.27 17.81 12.44
CA LYS A 385 5.03 17.09 12.14
C LYS A 385 5.05 15.66 12.70
N VAL A 386 6.18 14.97 12.62
CA VAL A 386 6.34 13.58 13.11
C VAL A 386 6.88 13.50 14.54
N ASN A 387 6.75 14.56 15.33
CA ASN A 387 7.23 14.64 16.72
C ASN A 387 8.72 14.28 16.88
N TYR A 388 9.52 14.59 15.87
CA TYR A 388 10.95 14.28 15.74
C TYR A 388 11.24 12.77 15.78
N GLU A 389 10.23 11.91 15.57
CA GLU A 389 10.40 10.46 15.47
C GLU A 389 10.48 10.01 14.02
N LEU A 390 11.62 9.42 13.66
CA LEU A 390 11.87 8.85 12.35
C LEU A 390 11.96 7.34 12.42
N VAL A 391 11.54 6.66 11.36
CA VAL A 391 11.75 5.22 11.20
C VAL A 391 12.92 5.01 10.24
N GLY A 392 13.95 4.35 10.73
CA GLY A 392 15.20 4.08 10.02
C GLY A 392 16.31 5.09 10.31
N ASP A 393 17.51 4.76 9.86
CA ASP A 393 18.70 5.60 10.04
C ASP A 393 18.92 6.54 8.84
N THR A 394 18.14 6.41 7.76
CA THR A 394 18.28 7.24 6.56
C THR A 394 16.94 7.46 5.87
N LEU A 395 16.64 8.71 5.53
CA LEU A 395 15.53 9.13 4.65
C LEU A 395 16.13 9.72 3.38
N THR A 396 15.53 9.45 2.22
CA THR A 396 16.03 9.95 0.94
C THR A 396 14.88 10.35 0.04
N THR A 397 14.94 11.56 -0.51
CA THR A 397 13.95 12.03 -1.48
C THR A 397 14.16 11.34 -2.83
N LYS A 398 13.12 11.33 -3.68
CA LYS A 398 13.34 11.11 -5.11
C LYS A 398 14.31 12.16 -5.67
N LEU A 399 14.93 11.85 -6.81
CA LEU A 399 15.73 12.82 -7.54
C LEU A 399 14.81 13.90 -8.11
N ILE A 400 15.01 15.14 -7.66
CA ILE A 400 14.23 16.30 -8.09
C ILE A 400 14.85 16.86 -9.36
N ARG A 401 14.12 16.77 -10.47
CA ARG A 401 14.50 17.25 -11.80
C ARG A 401 13.63 18.45 -12.21
N VAL A 402 14.11 19.21 -13.19
CA VAL A 402 13.33 20.28 -13.85
C VAL A 402 12.79 19.85 -15.21
N THR A 403 13.26 18.71 -15.74
CA THR A 403 12.87 18.19 -17.05
C THR A 403 12.24 16.80 -16.92
N ALA A 404 11.18 16.55 -17.69
CA ALA A 404 10.50 15.25 -17.75
C ALA A 404 11.14 14.27 -18.76
N ASN A 405 12.25 14.65 -19.40
CA ASN A 405 12.88 13.80 -20.41
C ASN A 405 13.38 12.49 -19.78
N ASN A 406 12.91 11.35 -20.29
CA ASN A 406 13.18 10.00 -19.77
C ASN A 406 12.96 9.90 -18.25
N LEU A 407 11.86 10.48 -17.74
CA LEU A 407 11.55 10.48 -16.32
C LEU A 407 11.22 9.07 -15.81
N ASN A 408 12.02 8.56 -14.88
CA ASN A 408 11.64 7.38 -14.09
C ASN A 408 10.81 7.82 -12.88
N GLN A 409 9.49 7.77 -12.99
CA GLN A 409 8.56 8.24 -11.93
C GLN A 409 8.70 7.50 -10.58
N LYS A 410 9.33 6.32 -10.57
CA LYS A 410 9.59 5.56 -9.33
C LYS A 410 10.75 6.14 -8.52
N GLU A 411 11.72 6.75 -9.18
CA GLU A 411 12.98 7.23 -8.56
C GLU A 411 13.14 8.75 -8.65
N GLN A 412 12.36 9.39 -9.51
CA GLN A 412 12.54 10.77 -9.92
C GLN A 412 11.19 11.49 -9.95
N MET A 413 11.25 12.80 -9.74
CA MET A 413 10.11 13.69 -9.87
C MET A 413 10.51 14.96 -10.60
N VAL A 414 9.52 15.63 -11.18
CA VAL A 414 9.72 16.91 -11.87
C VAL A 414 8.97 17.97 -11.11
N LEU A 415 9.71 18.98 -10.66
CA LEU A 415 9.14 20.16 -10.00
C LEU A 415 9.63 21.41 -10.72
N ARG A 416 8.77 22.43 -10.78
CA ARG A 416 9.22 23.78 -11.08
C ARG A 416 9.61 24.46 -9.77
N LYS A 417 10.24 25.62 -9.91
CA LYS A 417 10.64 26.47 -8.79
C LYS A 417 9.53 26.68 -7.75
N GLU A 418 8.37 27.15 -8.19
CA GLU A 418 7.24 27.46 -7.31
C GLU A 418 6.73 26.19 -6.59
N ASP A 419 6.70 25.06 -7.29
CA ASP A 419 6.27 23.78 -6.72
C ASP A 419 7.26 23.31 -5.64
N LEU A 420 8.58 23.39 -5.90
CA LEU A 420 9.60 23.04 -4.91
C LEU A 420 9.54 23.95 -3.68
N ILE A 421 9.17 25.22 -3.83
CA ILE A 421 9.00 26.15 -2.71
C ILE A 421 7.79 25.73 -1.86
N ASN A 422 6.66 25.44 -2.52
CA ASN A 422 5.37 25.26 -1.85
C ASN A 422 5.11 23.83 -1.38
N CYS A 423 5.83 22.83 -1.88
CA CYS A 423 5.64 21.45 -1.46
C CYS A 423 6.18 21.18 -0.04
N GLU A 424 5.61 20.21 0.65
CA GLU A 424 6.14 19.75 1.93
C GLU A 424 7.29 18.75 1.70
N PHE A 425 8.11 18.49 2.72
CA PHE A 425 9.20 17.50 2.59
C PHE A 425 8.69 16.09 2.26
N GLU A 426 7.54 15.71 2.83
CA GLU A 426 6.90 14.42 2.60
C GLU A 426 6.46 14.22 1.14
N ASP A 427 6.18 15.30 0.41
CA ASP A 427 5.89 15.22 -1.01
C ASP A 427 7.12 14.80 -1.80
N LEU A 428 8.32 15.17 -1.35
CA LEU A 428 9.60 14.83 -1.97
C LEU A 428 10.01 13.36 -1.74
N LEU A 429 9.41 12.70 -0.75
CA LEU A 429 9.63 11.27 -0.47
C LEU A 429 8.80 10.35 -1.38
N LYS A 430 7.69 10.86 -1.93
CA LYS A 430 6.63 10.07 -2.58
C LYS A 430 6.87 9.75 -4.04
#